data_AF-A0A433EAS1-F1
#
_entry.id   AF-A0A433EAS1-F1
#
_cell.length_a   1.000
_cell.length_b   1.000
_cell.length_c   1.000
_cell.angle_alpha   90.00
_cell.angle_beta   90.00
_cell.angle_gamma   90.00
#
_symmetry.space_group_name_H-M   'P 1'
#
loop_
_entity.id
_entity.type
_entity.pdbx_description
1 polymer ?
#
loop_
_entity_poly.entity_id
_entity_poly.type
_entity_poly.pdbx_seq_one_letter_code
_entity_poly.pdbx_strand_id
1 'polypeptide(L)' 'MSDKSMKMTMMTEQFEKGDSGETVEGITLIVDGVVKDVTDILKETKGYNSTLDLIQDAIVRGLAEIRES' A
#
# COMPACT_ATOMS: atom_id res chain seq x y z
N MET A 1 12.53 -22.38 11.50
CA MET A 1 12.41 -20.95 11.15
C MET A 1 11.17 -20.84 10.29
N SER A 2 10.07 -20.30 10.82
CA SER A 2 8.83 -20.18 10.06
C SER A 2 9.04 -19.19 8.92
N ASP A 3 8.62 -19.58 7.72
CA ASP A 3 8.53 -18.72 6.55
C ASP A 3 7.76 -17.46 6.95
N LYS A 4 8.47 -16.34 7.12
CA LYS A 4 7.91 -15.09 7.61
C LYS A 4 7.22 -14.44 6.40
N SER A 5 6.10 -15.05 5.99
CA SER A 5 5.37 -14.65 4.78
C SER A 5 5.05 -13.15 4.88
N MET A 6 5.44 -12.39 3.85
CA MET A 6 5.15 -10.97 3.74
C MET A 6 3.65 -10.81 3.44
N LYS A 7 2.83 -10.90 4.49
CA LYS A 7 1.38 -10.74 4.42
C LYS A 7 1.02 -9.35 4.89
N MET A 8 0.16 -8.69 4.14
CA MET A 8 -0.41 -7.39 4.47
C MET A 8 -1.91 -7.56 4.68
N THR A 9 -2.45 -6.91 5.71
CA THR A 9 -3.90 -6.89 5.95
C THR A 9 -4.48 -5.68 5.24
N MET A 10 -5.53 -5.92 4.45
CA MET A 10 -6.21 -4.90 3.66
C MET A 10 -7.72 -4.97 3.91
N MET A 11 -8.35 -3.80 3.95
CA MET A 11 -9.81 -3.65 4.07
C MET A 11 -10.28 -2.69 3.00
N THR A 12 -11.49 -2.91 2.48
CA THR A 12 -12.12 -2.02 1.50
C THR A 12 -13.35 -1.36 2.09
N GLU A 13 -13.51 -0.09 1.76
CA GLU A 13 -14.64 0.75 2.15
C GLU A 13 -15.16 1.46 0.90
N GLN A 14 -16.48 1.59 0.74
CA GLN A 14 -17.06 2.34 -0.37
C GLN A 14 -17.52 3.71 0.10
N PHE A 15 -17.19 4.74 -0.69
CA PHE A 15 -17.51 6.13 -0.41
C PHE A 15 -18.35 6.69 -1.55
N GLU A 16 -19.44 7.39 -1.24
CA GLU A 16 -20.18 8.16 -2.25
C GLU A 16 -19.41 9.43 -2.62
N LYS A 17 -19.27 9.68 -3.92
CA LYS A 17 -18.54 10.81 -4.47
C LYS A 17 -19.48 11.99 -4.69
N GLY A 18 -19.55 12.86 -3.69
CA GLY A 18 -20.38 14.06 -3.72
C GLY A 18 -21.84 13.74 -4.07
N ASP A 19 -22.48 14.60 -4.85
CA ASP A 19 -23.91 14.44 -5.18
C ASP A 19 -24.17 13.56 -6.42
N SER A 20 -23.12 12.95 -6.98
CA SER A 20 -23.22 12.22 -8.26
C SER A 20 -23.84 10.82 -8.14
N GLY A 21 -23.89 10.27 -6.91
CA GLY A 21 -24.27 8.87 -6.67
C GLY A 21 -23.23 7.84 -7.13
N GLU A 22 -22.08 8.26 -7.66
CA GLU A 22 -20.96 7.38 -7.99
C GLU A 22 -20.26 6.93 -6.70
N THR A 23 -19.97 5.63 -6.56
CA THR A 23 -19.18 5.12 -5.43
C THR A 23 -17.71 4.95 -5.83
N VAL A 24 -16.80 5.31 -4.93
CA VAL A 24 -15.37 5.05 -5.04
C VAL A 24 -14.93 4.09 -3.96
N GLU A 25 -14.01 3.19 -4.30
CA GLU A 25 -13.41 2.26 -3.35
C GLU A 25 -12.20 2.93 -2.67
N GLY A 26 -12.22 2.98 -1.34
CA GLY A 26 -11.05 3.26 -0.53
C GLY A 26 -10.49 1.98 0.04
N ILE A 27 -9.17 1.93 0.15
CA ILE A 27 -8.43 0.78 0.67
C ILE A 27 -7.69 1.23 1.92
N THR A 28 -7.97 0.56 3.04
CA THR A 28 -7.22 0.72 4.30
C THR A 28 -6.18 -0.39 4.41
N LEU A 29 -4.92 0.00 4.58
CA LEU A 29 -3.75 -0.89 4.66
C LEU A 29 -3.19 -0.90 6.08
N ILE A 30 -3.08 -2.09 6.69
CA ILE A 30 -2.42 -2.26 7.99
C ILE A 30 -1.00 -2.75 7.76
N VAL A 31 -0.04 -1.93 8.18
CA VAL A 31 1.41 -2.18 8.01
C VAL A 31 1.99 -2.65 9.34
N ASP A 32 2.20 -3.96 9.49
CA ASP A 32 2.72 -4.59 10.71
C ASP A 32 3.71 -5.72 10.39
N GLY A 33 4.43 -6.20 11.41
CA GLY A 33 5.36 -7.32 11.35
C GLY A 33 6.46 -7.10 10.30
N VAL A 34 6.71 -8.13 9.49
CA VAL A 34 7.78 -8.12 8.47
C VAL A 34 7.60 -6.99 7.45
N VAL A 35 6.35 -6.68 7.11
CA VAL A 35 6.07 -5.61 6.16
C VAL A 35 6.50 -4.27 6.73
N LYS A 36 6.21 -4.02 8.02
CA LYS A 36 6.68 -2.82 8.72
C LYS A 36 8.21 -2.78 8.77
N ASP A 37 8.86 -3.88 9.14
CA ASP A 37 10.33 -3.95 9.23
C ASP A 37 10.99 -3.58 7.88
N VAL A 38 10.49 -4.15 6.78
CA VAL A 38 10.99 -3.86 5.43
C VAL A 38 10.70 -2.42 5.02
N THR A 39 9.50 -1.92 5.31
CA THR A 39 9.11 -0.53 5.01
C THR A 39 10.01 0.47 5.74
N ASP A 40 10.32 0.22 7.01
CA ASP A 40 11.20 1.07 7.82
C ASP A 40 12.62 1.11 7.23
N ILE A 41 13.19 -0.04 6.87
CA ILE A 41 14.51 -0.12 6.20
C ILE A 41 14.50 0.63 4.86
N LEU A 42 13.46 0.44 4.05
CA LEU A 42 13.37 1.06 2.73
C LEU A 42 13.23 2.58 2.82
N LYS A 43 12.50 3.10 3.79
CA LYS A 43 12.40 4.55 4.00
C LYS A 43 13.78 5.17 4.24
N GLU A 44 14.56 4.58 5.14
CA GLU A 44 15.90 5.08 5.47
C GLU A 44 16.86 4.95 4.28
N THR A 45 16.87 3.79 3.62
CA THR A 45 17.84 3.50 2.56
C THR A 45 17.52 4.15 1.22
N LYS A 46 16.26 4.52 0.96
CA LYS A 46 15.80 5.14 -0.29
C LYS A 46 15.38 6.61 -0.13
N GLY A 47 15.38 7.14 1.09
CA GLY A 47 15.08 8.55 1.36
C GLY A 47 13.61 8.92 1.26
N TYR A 48 12.70 8.00 1.60
CA TYR A 48 11.27 8.35 1.70
C TYR A 48 10.97 9.02 3.04
N ASN A 49 10.10 10.03 3.02
CA ASN A 49 9.76 10.81 4.21
C ASN A 49 8.77 10.08 5.13
N SER A 50 7.94 9.20 4.57
CA SER A 50 6.92 8.47 5.32
C SER A 50 6.63 7.10 4.73
N THR A 51 5.95 6.26 5.52
CA THR A 51 5.45 4.96 5.06
C THR A 51 4.43 5.12 3.93
N LEU A 52 3.61 6.18 4.01
CA LEU A 52 2.61 6.47 2.99
C LEU A 52 3.26 6.77 1.64
N ASP A 53 4.30 7.61 1.61
CA ASP A 53 4.99 7.98 0.37
C ASP A 53 5.61 6.74 -0.31
N LEU A 54 6.25 5.89 0.49
CA LEU A 54 6.86 4.64 0.00
C LEU A 54 5.80 3.69 -0.57
N ILE A 55 4.69 3.48 0.15
CA ILE A 55 3.63 2.56 -0.28
C ILE A 55 2.91 3.11 -1.52
N GLN A 56 2.64 4.41 -1.57
CA GLN A 56 2.01 5.05 -2.72
C GLN A 56 2.86 4.88 -3.99
N ASP A 57 4.18 5.13 -3.89
CA ASP A 57 5.10 4.93 -5.02
C ASP A 57 5.19 3.46 -5.43
N ALA A 58 5.27 2.54 -4.47
CA ALA A 58 5.30 1.10 -4.74
C ALA A 58 4.04 0.60 -5.46
N ILE A 59 2.85 1.04 -5.02
CA ILE A 59 1.58 0.69 -5.65
C ILE A 59 1.52 1.24 -7.09
N VAL A 60 1.86 2.52 -7.30
CA VAL A 60 1.81 3.13 -8.63
C VAL A 60 2.75 2.42 -9.61
N ARG A 61 3.98 2.10 -9.17
CA ARG A 61 4.94 1.35 -10.00
C ARG A 61 4.43 -0.05 -10.32
N GLY A 62 3.94 -0.78 -9.32
CA GLY A 62 3.40 -2.12 -9.53
C GLY A 62 2.20 -2.13 -10.50
N LEU A 63 1.30 -1.14 -10.40
CA LEU A 63 0.18 -0.99 -11.34
C LEU A 63 0.66 -0.67 -12.77
N ALA A 64 1.70 0.16 -12.92
CA ALA A 64 2.27 0.46 -14.22
C ALA A 64 2.90 -0.79 -14.86
N GLU A 65 3.64 -1.59 -14.08
CA GLU A 65 4.22 -2.86 -14.53
C GLU A 65 3.13 -3.85 -14.95
N ILE A 66 2.05 -4.01 -14.16
CA ILE A 66 0.92 -4.90 -14.47
C ILE A 66 0.19 -4.47 -15.75
N ARG A 67 0.06 -3.16 -15.98
CA ARG A 67 -0.57 -2.64 -17.21
C ARG A 67 0.26 -2.97 -18.45
N GLU A 68 1.57 -3.08 -18.31
CA GLU A 68 2.53 -3.27 -19.41
C GLU A 68 2.89 -4.74 -19.66
N SER A 69 2.47 -5.66 -18.77
CA SER A 69 2.64 -7.12 -18.90
C SER A 69 1.54 -7.78 -19.71
#